data_AF-A0A3S9E2S8-F1
#
_entry.id   AF-A0A3S9E2S8-F1
#
_cell.length_a   1.000
_cell.length_b   1.000
_cell.length_c   1.000
_cell.angle_alpha   90.00
_cell.angle_beta   90.00
_cell.angle_gamma   90.00
#
_symmetry.space_group_name_H-M   'P 1'
#
loop_
_entity.id
_entity.type
_entity.pdbx_description
1 polymer ?
#
loop_
_entity_poly.entity_id
_entity_poly.type
_entity_poly.pdbx_seq_one_letter_code
_entity_poly.pdbx_strand_id
1 'polypeptide(L)' 'MPLSQSLNLVEMEFRCSECGCGFVKPGRWFKSAAQHRCDGCHHVTHLTYSNKLALFDKYAKLLSTGSVARADAA' A
#
# COMPACT_ATOMS: atom_id res chain seq x y z
N MET A 1 -15.36 -3.93 -5.22
CA MET A 1 -14.36 -4.31 -6.25
C MET A 1 -13.46 -5.40 -5.70
N PRO A 2 -13.20 -6.49 -6.44
CA PRO A 2 -12.18 -7.45 -6.05
C PRO A 2 -10.79 -6.80 -6.15
N LEU A 3 -9.91 -7.11 -5.21
CA LEU A 3 -8.53 -6.62 -5.24
C LEU A 3 -7.82 -7.22 -6.48
N SER A 4 -7.46 -6.36 -7.44
CA SER A 4 -6.91 -6.80 -8.73
C SER A 4 -5.73 -7.75 -8.56
N GLN A 5 -5.69 -8.82 -9.36
CA GLN A 5 -4.58 -9.78 -9.34
C GLN A 5 -3.29 -9.20 -9.95
N SER A 6 -3.40 -8.29 -10.92
CA SER A 6 -2.25 -7.60 -11.54
C SER A 6 -1.42 -6.82 -10.53
N LEU A 7 -2.05 -6.39 -9.43
CA LEU A 7 -1.44 -5.63 -8.36
C LEU A 7 -0.73 -6.49 -7.30
N ASN A 8 -0.83 -7.82 -7.37
CA ASN A 8 -0.26 -8.72 -6.35
C ASN A 8 1.27 -8.64 -6.25
N LEU A 9 1.93 -8.43 -7.38
CA LEU A 9 3.38 -8.35 -7.50
C LEU A 9 3.90 -6.91 -7.44
N VAL A 10 3.00 -5.93 -7.48
CA VAL A 10 3.35 -4.51 -7.46
C VAL A 10 3.68 -4.10 -6.03
N GLU A 11 4.82 -3.43 -5.89
CA GLU A 11 5.21 -2.81 -4.63
C GLU A 11 4.34 -1.58 -4.36
N MET A 12 3.68 -1.59 -3.20
CA MET A 12 2.81 -0.52 -2.76
C MET A 12 3.33 0.08 -1.47
N GLU A 13 3.30 1.40 -1.39
CA GLU A 13 3.63 2.19 -0.22
C GLU A 13 2.34 2.47 0.56
N PHE A 14 2.35 2.11 1.84
CA PHE A 14 1.34 2.52 2.79
C PHE A 14 1.98 3.40 3.87
N ARG A 15 1.37 4.55 4.15
CA ARG A 15 1.87 5.50 5.16
C ARG A 15 1.08 5.38 6.45
N CYS A 16 1.79 5.37 7.57
CA CYS A 16 1.17 5.44 8.88
C CYS A 16 0.39 6.76 9.02
N SER A 17 -0.82 6.70 9.58
CA SER A 17 -1.64 7.90 9.87
C SER A 17 -1.02 8.79 10.94
N GLU A 18 -0.29 8.22 11.89
CA GLU A 18 0.21 8.93 13.06
C GLU A 18 1.53 9.65 12.79
N CYS A 19 2.49 8.97 12.17
CA CYS A 19 3.85 9.50 11.97
C CYS A 19 4.21 9.74 10.51
N GLY A 20 3.36 9.34 9.56
CA GLY A 20 3.63 9.47 8.13
C GLY A 20 4.70 8.51 7.59
N CYS A 21 5.31 7.65 8.42
CA CYS A 21 6.28 6.66 7.96
C CYS A 21 5.65 5.74 6.90
N GLY A 22 6.20 5.81 5.69
CA GLY A 22 5.86 4.93 4.58
C GLY A 22 6.58 3.60 4.71
N PHE A 23 5.86 2.51 4.50
CA PHE A 23 6.45 1.19 4.33
C PHE A 23 5.99 0.59 3.02
N VAL A 24 6.90 -0.12 2.36
CA VAL A 24 6.67 -0.73 1.05
C VAL A 24 6.51 -2.24 1.20
N LYS A 25 5.41 -2.78 0.67
CA LYS A 25 5.15 -4.22 0.60
C LYS A 25 4.49 -4.58 -0.72
N PRO A 26 4.63 -5.83 -1.19
CA PRO A 26 3.92 -6.26 -2.40
C PRO A 26 2.41 -6.35 -2.15
N GLY A 27 1.58 -6.10 -3.17
CA GLY A 27 0.12 -6.15 -3.03
C GLY A 27 -0.42 -7.47 -2.46
N ARG A 28 0.24 -8.61 -2.73
CA ARG A 28 -0.12 -9.91 -2.12
C ARG A 28 -0.04 -9.90 -0.59
N TRP A 29 0.87 -9.10 -0.02
CA TRP A 29 1.00 -8.93 1.42
C TRP A 29 -0.15 -8.08 1.96
N PHE A 30 -0.50 -6.99 1.28
CA PHE A 30 -1.65 -6.16 1.67
C PHE A 30 -3.00 -6.91 1.57
N LYS A 31 -3.12 -7.90 0.68
CA LYS A 31 -4.28 -8.80 0.63
C LYS A 31 -4.45 -9.58 1.93
N SER A 32 -3.40 -10.25 2.39
CA SER A 32 -3.44 -11.15 3.55
C SER A 32 -3.29 -10.44 4.89
N ALA A 33 -2.60 -9.31 4.95
CA ALA A 33 -2.34 -8.61 6.20
C ALA A 33 -3.64 -8.06 6.83
N ALA A 34 -3.87 -8.35 8.11
CA ALA A 34 -4.99 -7.80 8.88
C ALA A 34 -4.61 -6.50 9.60
N GLN A 35 -3.36 -6.42 10.07
CA GLN A 35 -2.82 -5.27 10.79
C GLN A 35 -1.33 -5.13 10.49
N HIS A 36 -0.84 -3.91 10.66
CA HIS A 36 0.57 -3.59 10.56
C HIS A 36 0.97 -2.73 11.74
N ARG A 37 2.08 -3.08 12.38
CA ARG A 37 2.71 -2.24 13.39
C ARG A 37 3.74 -1.35 12.70
N CYS A 38 3.56 -0.04 12.79
CA CYS A 38 4.51 0.91 12.23
C CYS A 38 5.88 0.78 12.90
N ASP A 39 6.96 0.78 12.11
CA ASP A 39 8.33 0.71 12.64
C ASP A 39 8.78 2.01 13.32
N GLY A 40 8.15 3.15 12.99
CA GLY A 40 8.47 4.46 13.56
C GLY A 40 7.77 4.72 14.89
N CYS A 41 6.44 4.91 14.88
CA CYS A 41 5.68 5.23 16.09
C CYS A 41 5.12 4.02 16.83
N HIS A 42 5.37 2.79 16.35
CA HIS A 42 4.83 1.55 16.92
C HIS A 42 3.30 1.44 16.96
N HIS A 43 2.59 2.37 16.34
CA HIS A 43 1.13 2.34 16.23
C HIS A 43 0.68 1.15 15.36
N VAL A 44 -0.37 0.46 15.82
CA VAL A 44 -0.95 -0.67 15.09
C VAL A 44 -2.08 -0.16 14.21
N THR A 45 -1.82 -0.09 12.91
CA THR A 45 -2.83 0.26 11.92
C THR A 45 -3.57 -0.99 11.47
N HIS A 46 -4.88 -0.99 11.65
CA HIS A 46 -5.76 -2.03 11.10
C HIS A 46 -5.91 -1.82 9.59
N LEU A 47 -5.48 -2.80 8.81
CA LEU A 47 -5.67 -2.82 7.36
C LEU A 47 -7.07 -3.38 7.09
N THR A 48 -8.08 -2.57 7.35
CA THR A 48 -9.48 -2.91 7.05
C THR A 48 -9.65 -3.16 5.56
N TYR A 49 -10.72 -3.85 5.18
CA TYR A 49 -11.01 -4.08 3.77
C TYR A 49 -11.12 -2.76 2.97
N SER A 50 -11.70 -1.73 3.57
CA SER A 50 -11.79 -0.38 2.98
C SER A 50 -10.40 0.24 2.74
N ASN A 51 -9.47 0.11 3.70
CA ASN A 51 -8.10 0.60 3.54
C ASN A 51 -7.38 -0.12 2.39
N LYS A 52 -7.58 -1.43 2.26
CA LYS A 52 -7.04 -2.22 1.16
C LYS A 52 -7.62 -1.78 -0.19
N LEU A 53 -8.93 -1.54 -0.26
CA LEU A 53 -9.58 -1.07 -1.48
C LEU A 53 -9.04 0.29 -1.93
N ALA A 54 -8.91 1.25 -1.01
CA ALA A 54 -8.38 2.58 -1.32
C ALA A 54 -6.92 2.50 -1.82
N LEU A 55 -6.10 1.65 -1.19
CA LEU A 55 -4.72 1.43 -1.63
C LEU A 55 -4.67 0.81 -3.04
N PHE A 56 -5.43 -0.26 -3.28
CA PHE A 56 -5.45 -0.93 -4.58
C PHE A 56 -6.02 -0.05 -5.68
N ASP A 57 -7.05 0.75 -5.40
CA ASP A 57 -7.62 1.70 -6.37
C ASP A 57 -6.63 2.80 -6.74
N LYS A 58 -5.90 3.35 -5.75
CA LYS A 58 -4.81 4.32 -5.99
C LYS A 58 -3.76 3.75 -6.95
N TYR A 59 -3.28 2.54 -6.69
CA TYR A 59 -2.26 1.90 -7.54
C TYR A 59 -2.80 1.43 -8.88
N ALA A 60 -4.06 1.00 -8.96
CA ALA A 60 -4.72 0.69 -10.22
C ALA A 60 -4.73 1.93 -11.13
N LYS A 61 -5.12 3.10 -10.59
CA LYS A 61 -5.10 4.37 -11.33
C LYS A 61 -3.69 4.75 -11.77
N LEU A 62 -2.69 4.62 -10.89
CA LEU A 62 -1.29 4.91 -11.23
C LEU A 62 -0.77 4.05 -12.38
N LEU A 63 -1.11 2.77 -12.42
CA LEU A 63 -0.72 1.88 -13.53
C LEU A 63 -1.48 2.18 -14.82
N SER A 64 -2.77 2.51 -14.72
CA SER A 64 -3.59 2.91 -15.87
C SER A 64 -3.10 4.22 -16.51
N THR A 65 -2.53 5.12 -15.72
CA THR A 65 -2.04 6.44 -16.17
C THR A 65 -0.57 6.42 -16.62
N GLY A 66 0.11 5.28 -16.57
CA GLY A 66 1.38 5.08 -17.29
C GLY A 66 2.49 6.09 -16.97
N SER A 67 2.64 6.52 -15.72
CA SER A 67 3.75 7.38 -15.31
C SER A 67 4.48 6.79 -14.11
N VAL A 68 5.61 6.17 -14.43
CA VAL A 68 6.65 5.66 -13.54
C VAL A 68 7.08 6.77 -12.58
N ALA A 69 6.65 6.69 -11.32
CA ALA A 69 7.38 7.33 -10.23
C ALA A 69 8.31 6.27 -9.63
N ARG A 70 9.43 6.04 -10.34
CA ARG A 70 10.65 5.57 -9.67
C ARG A 70 10.94 6.63 -8.60
N ALA A 71 10.90 6.24 -7.33
CA ALA A 71 11.43 7.06 -6.26
C ALA A 71 12.94 7.21 -6.53
N ASP A 72 13.34 8.39 -7.01
CA ASP A 72 14.73 8.83 -7.02
C ASP A 72 15.21 8.90 -5.56
N ALA A 73 16.23 8.11 -5.26
CA ALA A 73 17.13 8.35 -4.16
C ALA A 73 18.26 9.22 -4.72
N ALA A 74 18.31 10.48 -4.28
CA ALA A 74 19.46 11.37 -4.40
C ALA A 74 19.80 11.92 -3.02
#